data_AF-A0A527ZR44-F1
#
_entry.id   AF-A0A527ZR44-F1
#
_cell.length_a   1.000
_cell.length_b   1.000
_cell.length_c   1.000
_cell.angle_alpha   90.00
_cell.angle_beta   90.00
_cell.angle_gamma   90.00
#
_symmetry.space_group_name_H-M   'P 1'
#
loop_
_entity.id
_entity.type
_entity.pdbx_description
1 polymer ?
#
loop_
_entity_poly.entity_id
_entity_poly.type
_entity_poly.pdbx_seq_one_letter_code
_entity_poly.pdbx_strand_id
1 'polypeptide(L)'
;MSRDDPFGLSEDRERTRIRLTGAPMPRPMTPLLSGVPIKRSRTHPNTLVNAFAPLLEFAPELESALPPENPEALRTRLLDELVRARDAAMASGSSLERADQAAWVVAALLDDLALNTPWGGASAWPRQPLVV
;
A
#
# COMPACT_ATOMS: atom_id res chain seq x y z
N MET A 1 28.00 -13.65 53.11
CA MET A 1 27.11 -12.70 52.40
C MET A 1 26.86 -13.31 51.04
N SER A 2 25.64 -13.79 50.83
CA SER A 2 25.24 -14.67 49.72
C SER A 2 25.50 -14.03 48.37
N ARG A 3 26.13 -14.80 47.49
CA ARG A 3 26.50 -14.43 46.13
C ARG A 3 25.78 -15.39 45.19
N ASP A 4 24.47 -15.25 45.13
CA ASP A 4 23.58 -15.96 44.19
C ASP A 4 22.55 -14.94 43.71
N ASP A 5 22.80 -14.37 42.54
CA ASP A 5 21.77 -13.69 41.74
C ASP A 5 21.22 -14.75 40.77
N PRO A 6 20.02 -15.32 41.03
CA PRO A 6 19.50 -16.47 40.29
C PRO A 6 19.08 -16.13 38.85
N PHE A 7 19.25 -14.88 38.40
CA PHE A 7 18.91 -14.47 37.04
C PHE A 7 20.06 -13.86 36.23
N GLY A 8 21.27 -13.75 36.77
CA GLY A 8 22.50 -13.57 35.97
C GLY A 8 22.44 -12.50 34.87
N LEU A 9 21.86 -11.34 35.13
CA LEU A 9 21.78 -10.23 34.15
C LEU A 9 22.85 -9.15 34.38
N SER A 10 23.94 -9.49 35.07
CA SER A 10 25.12 -8.63 35.13
C SER A 10 26.06 -8.99 33.98
N GLU A 11 26.05 -8.12 32.98
CA GLU A 11 26.80 -8.18 31.71
C GLU A 11 26.05 -8.86 30.57
N ASP A 12 25.02 -8.17 30.07
CA ASP A 12 24.39 -8.45 28.78
C ASP A 12 25.42 -8.35 27.65
N ARG A 13 26.08 -9.47 27.41
CA ARG A 13 27.20 -9.72 26.50
C ARG A 13 26.71 -9.91 25.05
N GLU A 14 25.51 -9.43 24.73
CA GLU A 14 24.75 -9.83 23.53
C GLU A 14 24.23 -8.64 22.71
N ARG A 15 24.88 -7.47 22.77
CA ARG A 15 24.74 -6.50 21.66
C ARG A 15 25.41 -7.07 20.42
N THR A 16 24.66 -7.87 19.66
CA THR A 16 24.94 -8.16 18.26
C THR A 16 24.92 -6.84 17.50
N ARG A 17 26.09 -6.21 17.39
CA ARG A 17 26.30 -5.06 16.53
C ARG A 17 26.48 -5.60 15.11
N ILE A 18 25.42 -5.54 14.32
CA ILE A 18 25.52 -5.80 12.88
C ILE A 18 26.30 -4.62 12.27
N ARG A 19 27.60 -4.81 12.02
CA ARG A 19 28.37 -3.94 11.11
C ARG A 19 28.02 -4.34 9.68
N LEU A 20 27.23 -3.52 8.98
CA LEU A 20 27.21 -3.55 7.51
C LEU A 20 28.53 -2.98 6.99
N THR A 21 29.57 -3.82 6.89
CA THR A 21 30.74 -3.52 6.07
C THR A 21 30.55 -4.19 4.71
N GLY A 22 29.76 -3.55 3.85
CA GLY A 22 29.67 -3.89 2.43
C GLY A 22 30.35 -2.78 1.63
N ALA A 23 31.52 -3.07 1.05
CA ALA A 23 32.13 -2.21 0.04
C ALA A 23 31.16 -2.03 -1.15
N PRO A 24 31.13 -0.87 -1.83
CA PRO A 24 30.27 -0.66 -2.98
C PRO A 24 30.79 -1.51 -4.15
N MET A 25 30.25 -2.72 -4.29
CA MET A 25 30.39 -3.48 -5.52
C MET A 25 29.48 -2.81 -6.57
N PRO A 26 29.96 -2.47 -7.77
CA PRO A 26 29.11 -1.91 -8.81
C PRO A 26 28.07 -2.98 -9.16
N ARG A 27 26.81 -2.73 -8.76
CA ARG A 27 25.67 -3.54 -9.20
C ARG A 27 25.63 -3.44 -10.73
N PRO A 28 25.75 -4.56 -11.48
CA PRO A 28 25.46 -4.50 -12.90
C PRO A 28 24.03 -3.99 -13.03
N MET A 29 23.87 -2.86 -13.72
CA MET A 29 22.59 -2.31 -14.07
C MET A 29 21.92 -3.32 -15.00
N THR A 30 21.09 -4.20 -14.44
CA THR A 30 20.13 -4.95 -15.27
C THR A 30 19.33 -3.89 -16.03
N PRO A 31 19.33 -3.92 -17.37
CA PRO A 31 18.48 -3.02 -18.13
C PRO A 31 17.05 -3.22 -17.63
N LEU A 32 16.42 -2.13 -17.21
CA LEU A 32 14.99 -2.08 -16.96
C LEU A 32 14.34 -2.71 -18.18
N LEU A 33 13.70 -3.87 -18.02
CA LEU A 33 12.97 -4.50 -19.12
C LEU A 33 11.89 -3.51 -19.50
N SER A 34 12.12 -2.82 -20.62
CA SER A 34 11.19 -1.90 -21.24
C SER A 34 9.90 -2.66 -21.51
N GLY A 35 8.87 -2.34 -20.73
CA GLY A 35 7.47 -2.64 -21.02
C GLY A 35 7.19 -4.02 -21.60
N VAL A 36 7.18 -5.06 -20.77
CA VAL A 36 6.24 -6.15 -21.03
C VAL A 36 4.85 -5.48 -21.01
N PRO A 37 4.04 -5.58 -22.07
CA PRO A 37 2.69 -5.05 -22.03
C PRO A 37 1.97 -5.77 -20.89
N ILE A 38 1.74 -5.05 -19.79
CA ILE A 38 0.89 -5.55 -18.72
C ILE A 38 -0.45 -5.77 -19.40
N LYS A 39 -0.82 -7.03 -19.57
CA LYS A 39 -2.09 -7.43 -20.18
C LYS A 39 -3.19 -7.08 -19.20
N ARG A 40 -3.51 -5.78 -19.08
CA ARG A 40 -4.54 -5.24 -18.19
C ARG A 40 -5.89 -5.48 -18.81
N SER A 41 -6.47 -6.61 -18.42
CA SER A 41 -7.77 -6.66 -17.76
C SER A 41 -8.05 -8.15 -17.57
N ARG A 42 -7.77 -8.66 -16.38
CA ARG A 42 -8.26 -9.99 -16.01
C ARG A 42 -9.76 -9.85 -15.82
N THR A 43 -10.54 -10.23 -16.82
CA THR A 43 -11.99 -10.28 -16.68
C THR A 43 -12.33 -11.29 -15.59
N HIS A 44 -12.92 -10.81 -14.50
CA HIS A 44 -13.42 -11.62 -13.40
C HIS A 44 -14.92 -11.90 -13.61
N PRO A 45 -15.45 -13.06 -13.19
CA PRO A 45 -16.90 -13.31 -13.21
C PRO A 45 -17.73 -12.35 -12.33
N ASN A 46 -17.09 -11.55 -11.49
CA ASN A 46 -17.73 -10.59 -10.58
C ASN A 46 -17.56 -9.19 -11.17
N THR A 47 -18.66 -8.57 -11.56
CA THR A 47 -18.68 -7.23 -12.19
C THR A 47 -18.15 -6.14 -11.25
N LEU A 48 -18.32 -6.28 -9.93
CA LEU A 48 -17.72 -5.36 -8.96
C LEU A 48 -16.20 -5.42 -9.02
N VAL A 49 -15.61 -6.62 -9.07
CA VAL A 49 -14.15 -6.78 -9.18
C VAL A 49 -13.66 -6.14 -10.47
N ASN A 50 -14.40 -6.26 -11.57
CA ASN A 50 -14.05 -5.61 -12.82
C ASN A 50 -14.13 -4.08 -12.74
N ALA A 51 -15.17 -3.54 -12.10
CA ALA A 51 -15.38 -2.10 -11.98
C ALA A 51 -14.29 -1.42 -11.14
N PHE A 52 -13.82 -2.09 -10.08
CA PHE A 52 -12.75 -1.60 -9.21
C PHE A 52 -11.35 -2.09 -9.59
N ALA A 53 -11.22 -2.82 -10.71
CA ALA A 53 -9.94 -3.39 -11.14
C ALA A 53 -8.80 -2.37 -11.23
N PRO A 54 -8.99 -1.13 -11.76
CA PRO A 54 -7.91 -0.15 -11.82
C PRO A 54 -7.28 0.17 -10.46
N LEU A 55 -8.11 0.30 -9.41
CA LEU A 55 -7.66 0.58 -8.04
C LEU A 55 -7.02 -0.66 -7.39
N LEU A 56 -7.60 -1.83 -7.59
CA LEU A 56 -7.09 -3.09 -7.05
C LEU A 56 -5.76 -3.50 -7.69
N GLU A 57 -5.59 -3.25 -8.99
CA GLU A 57 -4.32 -3.46 -9.70
C GLU A 57 -3.25 -2.46 -9.26
N PHE A 58 -3.64 -1.24 -8.86
CA PHE A 58 -2.73 -0.21 -8.34
C PHE A 58 -2.33 -0.44 -6.88
N ALA A 59 -3.14 -1.13 -6.07
CA ALA A 59 -2.91 -1.31 -4.64
C ALA A 59 -1.48 -1.80 -4.26
N PRO A 60 -0.88 -2.80 -4.94
CA PRO A 60 0.51 -3.22 -4.63
C PRO A 60 1.56 -2.14 -4.96
N GLU A 61 1.31 -1.31 -5.97
CA GLU A 61 2.18 -0.18 -6.31
C GLU A 61 2.10 0.91 -5.22
N LEU A 62 0.92 1.14 -4.64
CA LEU A 62 0.74 2.06 -3.52
C LEU A 62 1.49 1.60 -2.26
N GLU A 63 1.39 0.31 -1.91
CA GLU A 63 2.05 -0.27 -0.72
C GLU A 63 3.58 -0.08 -0.75
N SER A 64 4.17 -0.18 -1.94
CA SER A 64 5.61 -0.07 -2.16
C SER A 64 6.06 1.31 -2.66
N ALA A 65 5.16 2.29 -2.71
CA ALA A 65 5.43 3.60 -3.26
C ALA A 65 6.47 4.37 -2.45
N LEU A 66 7.44 4.96 -3.16
CA LEU A 66 8.25 6.05 -2.62
C LEU A 66 7.36 7.27 -2.35
N PRO A 67 7.79 8.20 -1.47
CA PRO A 67 7.01 9.40 -1.17
C PRO A 67 6.70 10.17 -2.45
N PRO A 68 5.42 10.35 -2.82
CA PRO A 68 5.06 11.14 -3.98
C PRO A 68 5.37 12.61 -3.71
N GLU A 69 5.63 13.39 -4.76
CA GLU A 69 5.86 14.84 -4.65
C GLU A 69 4.70 15.56 -3.96
N ASN A 70 3.47 15.07 -4.19
CA ASN A 70 2.27 15.60 -3.57
C ASN A 70 1.31 14.44 -3.20
N PRO A 71 1.35 13.95 -1.94
CA PRO A 71 0.44 12.92 -1.45
C PRO A 71 -1.03 13.33 -1.50
N GLU A 72 -1.35 14.62 -1.32
CA GLU A 72 -2.72 15.12 -1.39
C GLU A 72 -3.28 14.99 -2.81
N ALA A 73 -2.47 15.33 -3.82
CA ALA A 73 -2.87 15.16 -5.22
C ALA A 73 -3.09 13.69 -5.60
N LEU A 74 -2.28 12.78 -5.05
CA LEU A 74 -2.52 11.34 -5.20
C LEU A 74 -3.86 10.95 -4.57
N ARG A 75 -4.13 11.39 -3.34
CA ARG A 75 -5.40 11.09 -2.65
C ARG A 75 -6.61 11.56 -3.44
N THR A 76 -6.60 12.81 -3.93
CA THR A 76 -7.68 13.35 -4.76
C THR A 76 -7.93 12.50 -6.00
N ARG A 77 -6.87 12.03 -6.68
CA ARG A 77 -7.02 11.14 -7.84
C ARG A 77 -7.62 9.79 -7.48
N LEU A 78 -7.27 9.22 -6.32
CA LEU A 78 -7.88 7.98 -5.84
C LEU A 78 -9.37 8.17 -5.50
N LEU A 79 -9.75 9.29 -4.90
CA LEU A 79 -11.17 9.64 -4.67
C LEU A 79 -11.94 9.74 -5.99
N ASP A 80 -11.39 10.44 -6.98
CA ASP A 80 -12.03 10.57 -8.29
C ASP A 80 -12.20 9.20 -8.96
N GLU A 81 -11.20 8.33 -8.86
CA GLU A 81 -11.27 6.98 -9.43
C GLU A 81 -12.23 6.06 -8.67
N LEU A 82 -12.35 6.20 -7.34
CA LEU A 82 -13.37 5.50 -6.55
C LEU A 82 -14.79 5.87 -7.01
N VAL A 83 -15.05 7.16 -7.26
CA VAL A 83 -16.34 7.63 -7.80
C VAL A 83 -16.59 7.02 -9.19
N ARG A 84 -15.58 7.05 -10.08
CA ARG A 84 -15.70 6.44 -11.41
C ARG A 84 -15.97 4.94 -11.36
N ALA A 85 -15.26 4.19 -10.51
CA ALA A 85 -15.42 2.76 -10.35
C ALA A 85 -16.81 2.39 -9.79
N ARG A 86 -17.31 3.17 -8.82
CA ARG A 86 -18.67 3.06 -8.29
C ARG A 86 -19.72 3.28 -9.37
N ASP A 87 -19.58 4.34 -10.17
CA ASP A 87 -20.51 4.64 -11.25
C ASP A 87 -20.49 3.54 -12.33
N ALA A 88 -19.31 2.98 -12.64
CA ALA A 88 -19.17 1.84 -13.52
C ALA A 88 -19.83 0.56 -12.96
N ALA A 89 -19.70 0.32 -11.64
CA ALA A 89 -20.37 -0.78 -10.97
C ALA A 89 -21.90 -0.68 -11.08
N MET A 90 -22.46 0.51 -10.89
CA MET A 90 -23.89 0.77 -11.09
C MET A 90 -24.31 0.56 -12.55
N ALA A 91 -23.54 1.10 -13.51
CA ALA A 91 -23.81 0.91 -14.94
C ALA A 91 -23.76 -0.56 -15.38
N SER A 92 -23.01 -1.40 -14.66
CA SER A 92 -22.96 -2.85 -14.86
C SER A 92 -24.08 -3.64 -14.18
N GLY A 93 -25.05 -2.96 -13.55
CA GLY A 93 -26.24 -3.56 -12.94
C GLY A 93 -26.18 -3.80 -11.42
N SER A 94 -25.14 -3.30 -10.73
CA SER A 94 -25.11 -3.35 -9.27
C SER A 94 -26.10 -2.34 -8.66
N SER A 95 -26.72 -2.67 -7.53
CA SER A 95 -27.47 -1.68 -6.76
C SER A 95 -26.54 -0.59 -6.21
N LEU A 96 -27.10 0.59 -5.97
CA LEU A 96 -26.39 1.72 -5.36
C LEU A 96 -25.71 1.32 -4.04
N GLU A 97 -26.46 0.70 -3.13
CA GLU A 97 -25.97 0.21 -1.84
C GLU A 97 -24.75 -0.72 -2.00
N ARG A 98 -24.80 -1.65 -2.97
CA ARG A 98 -23.72 -2.59 -3.20
C ARG A 98 -22.49 -1.93 -3.82
N ALA A 99 -22.69 -0.94 -4.70
CA ALA A 99 -21.62 -0.15 -5.28
C ALA A 99 -20.95 0.75 -4.23
N ASP A 100 -21.74 1.37 -3.34
CA ASP A 100 -21.26 2.15 -2.21
C ASP A 100 -20.44 1.29 -1.24
N GLN A 101 -20.95 0.10 -0.88
CA GLN A 101 -20.22 -0.82 -0.01
C GLN A 101 -18.89 -1.27 -0.64
N ALA A 102 -18.87 -1.53 -1.94
CA ALA A 102 -17.64 -1.89 -2.65
C ALA A 102 -16.63 -0.73 -2.66
N ALA A 103 -17.09 0.49 -2.94
CA ALA A 103 -16.25 1.68 -2.89
C ALA A 103 -15.67 1.91 -1.51
N TRP A 104 -16.48 1.75 -0.45
CA TRP A 104 -16.02 1.87 0.93
C TRP A 104 -14.94 0.83 1.27
N VAL A 105 -15.14 -0.44 0.90
CA VAL A 105 -14.15 -1.50 1.15
C VAL A 105 -12.82 -1.23 0.42
N VAL A 106 -12.88 -0.78 -0.83
CA VAL A 106 -11.67 -0.46 -1.61
C VAL A 106 -10.98 0.78 -1.04
N ALA A 107 -11.73 1.81 -0.64
CA ALA A 107 -11.19 2.99 0.03
C ALA A 107 -10.46 2.62 1.34
N ALA A 108 -11.09 1.78 2.18
CA ALA A 108 -10.49 1.31 3.43
C ALA A 108 -9.18 0.54 3.20
N LEU A 109 -9.14 -0.34 2.20
CA LEU A 109 -7.92 -1.03 1.80
C LEU A 109 -6.82 -0.03 1.41
N LEU A 110 -7.14 0.95 0.56
CA LEU A 110 -6.16 1.93 0.09
C LEU A 110 -5.66 2.84 1.21
N ASP A 111 -6.52 3.18 2.17
CA ASP A 111 -6.14 3.91 3.39
C ASP A 111 -5.15 3.12 4.23
N ASP A 112 -5.45 1.85 4.50
CA ASP A 112 -4.55 0.96 5.25
C ASP A 112 -3.18 0.84 4.55
N LEU A 113 -3.17 0.66 3.23
CA LEU A 113 -1.92 0.58 2.47
C LEU A 113 -1.13 1.88 2.52
N ALA A 114 -1.79 3.02 2.30
CA ALA A 114 -1.14 4.33 2.37
C ALA A 114 -0.54 4.59 3.75
N LEU A 115 -1.28 4.30 4.83
CA LEU A 115 -0.83 4.46 6.20
C LEU A 115 0.33 3.53 6.57
N ASN A 116 0.46 2.38 5.91
CA ASN A 116 1.59 1.46 6.08
C ASN A 116 2.85 1.84 5.26
N THR A 117 2.79 2.89 4.44
CA THR A 117 3.99 3.42 3.78
C THR A 117 4.86 4.27 4.74
N PRO A 118 6.18 4.39 4.50
CA PRO A 118 7.04 5.25 5.33
C PRO A 118 6.65 6.74 5.36
N TRP A 119 5.90 7.22 4.36
CA TRP A 119 5.50 8.62 4.22
C TRP A 119 4.04 8.88 4.58
N GLY A 120 3.18 7.86 4.59
CA GLY A 120 1.74 7.98 4.83
C GLY A 120 1.42 8.68 6.15
N GLY A 121 2.03 8.21 7.24
CA GLY A 121 1.83 8.78 8.58
C GLY A 121 2.30 10.22 8.75
N ALA A 122 3.25 10.69 7.93
CA ALA A 122 3.74 12.07 7.95
C ALA A 122 2.94 13.01 7.02
N SER A 123 2.04 12.46 6.19
CA SER A 123 1.22 13.22 5.25
C SER A 123 -0.11 13.67 5.88
N ALA A 124 -1.02 14.21 5.07
CA ALA A 124 -2.37 14.54 5.52
C ALA A 124 -3.29 13.31 5.68
N TRP A 125 -2.89 12.13 5.17
CA TRP A 125 -3.71 10.92 5.11
C TRP A 125 -4.37 10.51 6.43
N PRO A 126 -3.67 10.48 7.59
CA PRO A 126 -4.30 10.09 8.86
C PRO A 126 -5.45 11.00 9.30
N ARG A 127 -5.44 12.27 8.86
CA ARG A 127 -6.48 13.26 9.16
C ARG A 127 -7.57 13.31 8.10
N GLN A 128 -7.28 12.80 6.90
CA GLN A 128 -8.12 12.88 5.73
C GLN A 128 -7.97 11.56 4.93
N PRO A 129 -8.50 10.44 5.46
CA PRO A 129 -8.56 9.18 4.72
C PRO A 129 -9.52 9.27 3.52
N LEU A 130 -9.48 8.27 2.65
CA LEU A 130 -10.42 8.08 1.55
C LEU A 130 -11.80 7.68 2.06
N VAL A 131 -11.85 6.86 3.10
CA VAL A 131 -13.08 6.54 3.83
C VAL A 131 -13.57 7.79 4.55
N VAL A 132 -14.86 8.09 4.41
CA VAL A 132 -15.53 9.24 5.05
C VAL A 132 -16.46 8.78 6.16
#